data_AF-A0A821X2C8-F1
#
_entry.id   AF-A0A821X2C8-F1
#
_cell.length_a   1.000
_cell.length_b   1.000
_cell.length_c   1.000
_cell.angle_alpha   90.00
_cell.angle_beta   90.00
_cell.angle_gamma   90.00
#
_symmetry.space_group_name_H-M   'P 1'
#
loop_
_entity.id
_entity.type
_entity.pdbx_description
1 polymer ?
#
loop_
_entity_poly.entity_id
_entity_poly.type
_entity_poly.pdbx_seq_one_letter_code
_entity_poly.pdbx_strand_id
1 'polypeptide(L)'
;MDPSEKFYIRNIVLSYLEACLINRDPQKKIQEDIAKKRMTVLNAIIEHKPEAEIQAVYAIQNFVNKLEHPPKMAQLLFDIFYDEECVSEDAFFEWLRNPDQSETEGHAIVEISTKDFFTWLEQAETELEEGEEEEGS
;
A
#
# COMPACT_ATOMS: atom_id res chain seq x y z
N MET A 1 6.98 17.49 1.04
CA MET A 1 5.80 17.53 1.94
C MET A 1 6.17 18.12 3.30
N ASP A 2 5.35 19.03 3.84
CA ASP A 2 5.48 19.52 5.22
C ASP A 2 5.20 18.38 6.23
N PRO A 3 5.91 18.27 7.38
CA PRO A 3 5.68 17.20 8.34
C PRO A 3 4.23 17.08 8.81
N SER A 4 3.51 18.20 8.98
CA SER A 4 2.10 18.15 9.43
C SER A 4 1.18 17.51 8.40
N GLU A 5 1.47 17.73 7.11
CA GLU A 5 0.75 17.11 6.00
C GLU A 5 1.06 15.61 5.91
N LYS A 6 2.32 15.20 6.12
CA LYS A 6 2.69 13.77 6.20
C LYS A 6 1.88 13.05 7.28
N PHE A 7 1.82 13.62 8.48
CA PHE A 7 1.06 13.05 9.59
C PHE A 7 -0.45 13.04 9.33
N TYR A 8 -0.97 14.08 8.68
CA TYR A 8 -2.39 14.16 8.32
C TYR A 8 -2.80 13.00 7.40
N ILE A 9 -2.06 12.77 6.30
CA ILE A 9 -2.32 11.67 5.36
C ILE A 9 -2.24 10.32 6.08
N ARG A 10 -1.16 10.08 6.83
CA ARG A 10 -0.98 8.83 7.57
C ARG A 10 -2.13 8.57 8.54
N ASN A 11 -2.55 9.57 9.31
CA ASN A 11 -3.62 9.41 10.29
C ASN A 11 -4.96 9.08 9.63
N ILE A 12 -5.23 9.63 8.45
CA ILE A 12 -6.45 9.31 7.68
C ILE A 12 -6.39 7.87 7.19
N VAL A 13 -5.28 7.45 6.59
CA VAL A 13 -5.11 6.06 6.11
C VAL A 13 -5.19 5.07 7.28
N LEU A 14 -4.55 5.36 8.41
CA LEU A 14 -4.64 4.54 9.62
C LEU A 14 -6.09 4.44 10.14
N SER A 15 -6.80 5.56 10.21
CA SER A 15 -8.21 5.58 10.65
C SER A 15 -9.11 4.77 9.71
N TYR A 16 -8.85 4.86 8.40
CA TYR A 16 -9.51 4.03 7.40
C TYR A 16 -9.24 2.53 7.61
N LEU A 17 -7.97 2.14 7.81
CA LEU A 17 -7.57 0.73 8.01
C LEU A 17 -8.18 0.17 9.29
N GLU A 18 -8.13 0.92 10.40
CA GLU A 18 -8.78 0.55 11.66
C GLU A 18 -10.30 0.37 11.48
N ALA A 19 -10.95 1.22 10.70
CA ALA A 19 -12.38 1.13 10.40
C ALA A 19 -12.74 -0.03 9.46
N CYS A 20 -11.76 -0.67 8.81
CA CYS A 20 -11.94 -1.85 7.97
C CYS A 20 -11.71 -3.17 8.74
N LEU A 21 -11.16 -3.15 9.96
CA LEU A 21 -10.99 -4.36 10.76
C LEU A 21 -12.34 -5.01 11.12
N ILE A 22 -12.37 -6.34 11.13
CA ILE A 22 -13.47 -7.09 11.71
C ILE A 22 -13.41 -6.94 13.24
N ASN A 23 -14.48 -6.38 13.80
CA ASN A 23 -14.53 -6.10 15.23
C ASN A 23 -14.49 -7.40 16.05
N ARG A 24 -13.60 -7.45 17.06
CA ARG A 24 -13.36 -8.61 17.94
C ARG A 24 -12.89 -9.88 17.23
N ASP A 25 -12.34 -9.77 16.02
CA ASP A 25 -11.72 -10.91 15.36
C ASP A 25 -10.28 -11.13 15.89
N PRO A 26 -9.97 -12.27 16.52
CA PRO A 26 -8.62 -12.58 16.98
C PRO A 26 -7.62 -12.72 15.82
N GLN A 27 -8.11 -12.99 14.59
CA GLN A 27 -7.27 -13.09 13.39
C GLN A 27 -7.00 -11.71 12.75
N LYS A 28 -7.58 -10.64 13.31
CA LYS A 28 -7.41 -9.24 12.88
C LYS A 28 -7.75 -9.01 11.39
N LYS A 29 -8.68 -9.76 10.80
CA LYS A 29 -9.00 -9.69 9.36
C LYS A 29 -9.59 -8.33 8.95
N ILE A 30 -9.43 -8.01 7.66
CA ILE A 30 -9.99 -6.84 6.98
C ILE A 30 -11.32 -7.20 6.31
N GLN A 31 -12.30 -6.31 6.40
CA GLN A 31 -13.55 -6.35 5.63
C GLN A 31 -13.30 -5.78 4.23
N GLU A 32 -12.90 -6.62 3.28
CA GLU A 32 -12.49 -6.19 1.92
C GLU A 32 -13.56 -5.36 1.21
N ASP A 33 -14.83 -5.78 1.26
CA ASP A 33 -15.95 -5.03 0.66
C ASP A 33 -16.07 -3.59 1.21
N ILE A 34 -15.79 -3.43 2.50
CA ILE A 34 -15.84 -2.12 3.17
C ILE A 34 -14.62 -1.27 2.80
N ALA A 35 -13.44 -1.90 2.70
CA ALA A 35 -12.23 -1.24 2.25
C ALA A 35 -12.44 -0.68 0.83
N LYS A 36 -12.71 -1.55 -0.15
CA LYS A 36 -12.93 -1.16 -1.55
C LYS A 36 -13.99 -0.07 -1.69
N LYS A 37 -15.17 -0.26 -1.07
CA LYS A 37 -16.25 0.74 -1.10
C LYS A 37 -15.86 2.12 -0.55
N ARG A 38 -14.95 2.19 0.41
CA ARG A 38 -14.52 3.44 1.04
C ARG A 38 -13.28 4.05 0.38
N MET A 39 -12.64 3.35 -0.56
CA MET A 39 -11.41 3.83 -1.19
C MET A 39 -11.59 5.17 -1.90
N THR A 40 -12.77 5.43 -2.49
CA THR A 40 -13.06 6.72 -3.15
C THR A 40 -12.79 7.93 -2.25
N VAL A 41 -12.99 7.80 -0.93
CA VAL A 41 -12.69 8.88 0.03
C VAL A 41 -11.17 9.06 0.18
N LEU A 42 -10.40 7.98 0.23
CA LEU A 42 -8.94 8.05 0.25
C LEU A 42 -8.38 8.62 -1.05
N ASN A 43 -8.88 8.19 -2.21
CA ASN A 43 -8.42 8.70 -3.51
C ASN A 43 -8.63 10.22 -3.63
N ALA A 44 -9.72 10.77 -3.09
CA ALA A 44 -9.97 12.21 -3.05
C ALA A 44 -9.01 12.99 -2.13
N ILE A 45 -8.27 12.31 -1.25
CA ILE A 45 -7.32 12.91 -0.30
C ILE A 45 -5.89 12.73 -0.80
N ILE A 46 -5.57 11.54 -1.31
CA ILE A 46 -4.25 11.22 -1.88
C ILE A 46 -4.04 11.94 -3.21
N GLU A 47 -5.09 12.02 -4.05
CA GLU A 47 -5.11 12.76 -5.33
C GLU A 47 -3.93 12.46 -6.26
N HIS A 48 -3.46 11.21 -6.29
CA HIS A 48 -2.29 10.76 -7.06
C HIS A 48 -1.01 11.59 -6.82
N LYS A 49 -0.88 12.20 -5.64
CA LYS A 49 0.32 12.97 -5.28
C LYS A 49 1.39 11.97 -4.83
N PRO A 50 2.57 11.89 -5.49
CA PRO A 50 3.57 10.88 -5.16
C PRO A 50 3.98 10.86 -3.69
N GLU A 51 4.17 12.04 -3.09
CA GLU A 51 4.52 12.15 -1.67
C GLU A 51 3.40 11.63 -0.74
N ALA A 52 2.13 11.77 -1.12
CA ALA A 52 0.97 11.32 -0.35
C ALA A 52 0.74 9.81 -0.51
N GLU A 53 0.94 9.26 -1.71
CA GLU A 53 0.88 7.82 -1.96
C GLU A 53 1.92 7.08 -1.12
N ILE A 54 3.16 7.57 -1.09
CA ILE A 54 4.22 7.03 -0.22
C ILE A 54 3.81 7.09 1.26
N GLN A 55 3.13 8.17 1.69
CA GLN A 55 2.61 8.24 3.06
C GLN A 55 1.52 7.18 3.34
N ALA A 56 0.72 6.81 2.34
CA ALA A 56 -0.23 5.71 2.46
C ALA A 56 0.47 4.36 2.63
N VAL A 57 1.56 4.10 1.90
CA VAL A 57 2.37 2.88 2.07
C VAL A 57 2.99 2.82 3.47
N TYR A 58 3.57 3.92 3.97
CA TYR A 58 4.06 3.97 5.35
C TYR A 58 2.95 3.76 6.40
N ALA A 59 1.74 4.24 6.14
CA ALA A 59 0.61 3.99 7.02
C ALA A 59 0.20 2.50 7.03
N ILE A 60 0.23 1.82 5.88
CA ILE A 60 0.02 0.36 5.80
C ILE A 60 1.11 -0.38 6.58
N GLN A 61 2.38 -0.03 6.39
CA GLN A 61 3.50 -0.62 7.14
C GLN A 61 3.30 -0.50 8.64
N ASN A 62 3.01 0.72 9.11
CA ASN A 62 2.80 1.01 10.53
C ASN A 62 1.59 0.27 11.10
N PHE A 63 0.51 0.19 10.33
CA PHE A 63 -0.68 -0.55 10.72
C PHE A 63 -0.42 -2.05 10.88
N VAL A 64 0.22 -2.67 9.90
CA VAL A 64 0.57 -4.10 9.93
C VAL A 64 1.53 -4.39 11.09
N ASN A 65 2.54 -3.54 11.30
CA ASN A 65 3.49 -3.65 12.41
C ASN A 65 2.78 -3.56 13.77
N LYS A 66 1.88 -2.58 13.97
CA LYS A 66 1.07 -2.41 15.18
C LYS A 66 0.19 -3.64 15.46
N LEU A 67 -0.24 -4.35 14.42
CA LEU A 67 -1.01 -5.58 14.54
C LEU A 67 -0.14 -6.84 14.66
N GLU A 68 1.18 -6.71 14.81
CA GLU A 68 2.15 -7.80 14.95
C GLU A 68 2.15 -8.75 13.73
N HIS A 69 2.07 -8.16 12.54
CA HIS A 69 2.17 -8.85 11.25
C HIS A 69 1.21 -10.03 11.06
N PRO A 70 -0.12 -9.80 11.06
CA PRO A 70 -1.08 -10.87 10.79
C PRO A 70 -0.81 -11.50 9.41
N PRO A 71 -0.93 -12.84 9.27
CA PRO A 71 -0.61 -13.53 8.03
C PRO A 71 -1.36 -12.94 6.83
N LYS A 72 -0.64 -12.70 5.73
CA LYS A 72 -1.15 -12.16 4.45
C LYS A 72 -1.74 -10.76 4.49
N MET A 73 -1.67 -10.05 5.62
CA MET A 73 -2.29 -8.73 5.74
C MET A 73 -1.65 -7.66 4.87
N ALA A 74 -0.31 -7.59 4.87
CA ALA A 74 0.41 -6.61 4.07
C ALA A 74 0.14 -6.80 2.58
N GLN A 75 0.25 -8.05 2.10
CA GLN A 75 -0.07 -8.44 0.72
C GLN A 75 -1.50 -8.00 0.35
N LEU A 76 -2.50 -8.38 1.15
CA LEU A 76 -3.90 -8.00 0.91
C LEU A 76 -4.09 -6.48 0.82
N LEU A 77 -3.44 -5.72 1.71
CA LEU A 77 -3.57 -4.27 1.70
C LEU A 77 -2.86 -3.63 0.50
N PHE A 78 -1.71 -4.17 0.06
CA PHE A 78 -1.04 -3.72 -1.16
C PHE A 78 -1.91 -3.99 -2.38
N ASP A 79 -2.46 -5.22 -2.51
CA ASP A 79 -3.38 -5.60 -3.58
C ASP A 79 -4.57 -4.63 -3.64
N ILE A 80 -5.24 -4.36 -2.51
CA ILE A 80 -6.39 -3.43 -2.45
C ILE A 80 -6.01 -2.00 -2.84
N PHE A 81 -4.88 -1.47 -2.36
CA PHE A 81 -4.49 -0.08 -2.64
C PHE A 81 -4.01 0.11 -4.08
N TYR A 82 -3.44 -0.93 -4.67
CA TYR A 82 -3.08 -0.96 -6.09
C TYR A 82 -4.32 -1.09 -6.99
N ASP A 83 -5.16 -2.11 -6.77
CA ASP A 83 -6.35 -2.39 -7.60
C ASP A 83 -7.34 -1.23 -7.64
N GLU A 84 -7.44 -0.47 -6.55
CA GLU A 84 -8.34 0.68 -6.43
C GLU A 84 -7.66 2.02 -6.79
N GLU A 85 -6.51 1.97 -7.47
CA GLU A 85 -5.75 3.11 -8.01
C GLU A 85 -5.39 4.17 -6.94
N CYS A 86 -5.23 3.75 -5.68
CA CYS A 86 -4.94 4.66 -4.57
C CYS A 86 -3.44 4.92 -4.42
N VAL A 87 -2.62 3.92 -4.75
CA VAL A 87 -1.16 4.00 -4.71
C VAL A 87 -0.62 3.46 -6.02
N SER A 88 0.21 4.24 -6.69
CA SER A 88 0.87 3.84 -7.92
C SER A 88 1.98 2.81 -7.69
N GLU A 89 2.32 2.09 -8.75
CA GLU A 89 3.51 1.23 -8.81
C GLU A 89 4.79 1.97 -8.41
N ASP A 90 4.99 3.18 -8.93
CA ASP A 90 6.12 4.05 -8.59
C ASP A 90 6.23 4.30 -7.09
N ALA A 91 5.11 4.55 -6.40
CA ALA A 91 5.11 4.79 -4.97
C ALA A 91 5.47 3.53 -4.16
N PHE A 92 5.02 2.34 -4.59
CA PHE A 92 5.41 1.08 -3.96
C PHE A 92 6.90 0.79 -4.16
N PHE A 93 7.44 0.99 -5.36
CA PHE A 93 8.87 0.81 -5.61
C PHE A 93 9.73 1.85 -4.91
N GLU A 94 9.28 3.11 -4.81
CA GLU A 94 10.00 4.14 -4.07
C GLU A 94 10.08 3.79 -2.59
N TRP A 95 8.98 3.32 -2.00
CA TRP A 95 8.98 2.80 -0.62
C TRP A 95 9.94 1.62 -0.43
N LEU A 96 9.98 0.70 -1.39
CA LEU A 96 10.85 -0.49 -1.34
C LEU A 96 12.35 -0.14 -1.49
N ARG A 97 12.68 0.71 -2.46
CA ARG A 97 14.07 0.97 -2.90
C ARG A 97 14.74 2.08 -2.10
N ASN A 98 13.97 3.08 -1.65
CA ASN A 98 14.46 4.28 -0.99
C ASN A 98 13.71 4.54 0.35
N PRO A 99 13.76 3.60 1.32
CA PRO A 99 13.04 3.77 2.57
C PRO A 99 13.57 4.96 3.39
N ASP A 100 12.65 5.74 3.95
CA ASP A 100 12.97 6.82 4.87
C ASP A 100 13.60 6.22 6.14
N GLN A 101 14.82 6.67 6.46
CA GLN A 101 15.57 6.16 7.62
C GLN A 101 14.85 6.43 8.96
N SER A 102 13.91 7.37 9.00
CA SER A 102 13.06 7.64 10.16
C SER A 102 11.83 6.73 10.26
N GLU A 103 11.52 5.94 9.23
CA GLU A 103 10.33 5.08 9.12
C GLU A 103 10.68 3.59 8.95
N THR A 104 11.67 3.11 9.70
CA THR A 104 12.22 1.75 9.52
C THR A 104 11.46 0.66 10.26
N GLU A 105 10.57 1.01 11.19
CA GLU A 105 9.88 0.03 12.04
C GLU A 105 8.87 -0.81 11.23
N GLY A 106 9.03 -2.13 11.26
CA GLY A 106 8.19 -3.07 10.52
C GLY A 106 8.49 -3.19 9.02
N HIS A 107 9.30 -2.30 8.45
CA HIS A 107 9.62 -2.26 7.01
C HIS A 107 10.08 -3.61 6.47
N ALA A 108 11.15 -4.18 7.04
CA ALA A 108 11.74 -5.43 6.56
C ALA A 108 10.77 -6.62 6.59
N ILE A 109 9.85 -6.68 7.56
CA ILE A 109 8.87 -7.76 7.64
C ILE A 109 7.77 -7.56 6.60
N VAL A 110 7.32 -6.31 6.42
CA VAL A 110 6.33 -5.97 5.41
C VAL A 110 6.90 -6.26 4.01
N GLU A 111 8.11 -5.80 3.71
CA GLU A 111 8.85 -6.08 2.47
C GLU A 111 8.89 -7.58 2.17
N ILE A 112 9.35 -8.39 3.12
CA ILE A 112 9.42 -9.85 2.94
C ILE A 112 8.02 -10.44 2.68
N SER A 113 7.00 -9.96 3.38
CA SER A 113 5.64 -10.48 3.27
C SER A 113 4.89 -10.06 2.01
N THR A 114 5.38 -9.05 1.28
CA THR A 114 4.81 -8.55 0.02
C THR A 114 5.70 -8.86 -1.18
N LYS A 115 6.63 -9.80 -1.06
CA LYS A 115 7.52 -10.18 -2.16
C LYS A 115 6.76 -10.63 -3.42
N ASP A 116 5.67 -11.38 -3.23
CA ASP A 116 4.85 -11.89 -4.34
C ASP A 116 4.17 -10.73 -5.09
N PHE A 117 3.70 -9.69 -4.39
CA PHE A 117 3.20 -8.45 -4.99
C PHE A 117 4.22 -7.80 -5.92
N PHE A 118 5.46 -7.59 -5.45
CA PHE A 118 6.50 -6.96 -6.26
C PHE A 118 6.96 -7.82 -7.43
N THR A 119 7.01 -9.15 -7.24
CA THR A 119 7.32 -10.07 -8.35
C THR A 119 6.26 -9.98 -9.44
N TRP A 120 4.99 -9.82 -9.06
CA TRP A 120 3.89 -9.62 -10.01
C TRP A 120 3.98 -8.28 -10.75
N LEU A 121 4.30 -7.18 -10.06
CA LEU A 121 4.51 -5.87 -10.70
C LEU A 121 5.62 -5.91 -11.76
N GLU A 122 6.78 -6.46 -11.41
CA GLU A 122 7.93 -6.57 -12.35
C GLU A 122 7.62 -7.43 -13.58
N GLN A 123 6.81 -8.48 -13.41
CA GLN A 123 6.38 -9.34 -14.52
C GLN A 123 5.42 -8.61 -15.47
N ALA A 124 4.47 -7.84 -14.92
CA ALA A 124 3.54 -7.07 -15.71
C ALA A 124 4.24 -6.01 -16.58
N GLU A 125 5.27 -5.35 -16.04
CA GLU A 125 6.10 -4.39 -16.79
C GLU A 125 6.82 -5.07 -17.97
N THR A 126 7.46 -6.22 -17.71
CA THR A 126 8.22 -6.97 -18.73
C THR A 126 7.30 -7.49 -19.86
N GLU A 127 6.11 -8.00 -19.53
CA GLU A 127 5.15 -8.51 -20.52
C GLU A 127 4.59 -7.40 -21.44
N LEU A 128 4.47 -6.16 -20.94
CA LEU A 128 4.04 -5.01 -21.72
C LEU A 128 5.11 -4.58 -22.73
N GLU A 129 6.37 -4.51 -22.31
CA GLU A 129 7.49 -4.14 -23.19
C GLU A 129 7.68 -5.15 -24.34
N GLU A 130 7.60 -6.45 -24.07
CA GLU A 130 7.73 -7.50 -25.09
C GLU A 130 6.58 -7.46 -26.13
N GLY A 131 5.35 -7.14 -25.70
CA GLY A 131 4.20 -7.03 -26.59
C GLY A 131 4.24 -5.82 -27.53
N GLU A 132 4.79 -4.69 -27.07
CA GLU A 132 4.94 -3.48 -27.90
C GLU A 132 6.02 -3.64 -28.98
N GLU A 133 7.10 -4.40 -28.71
CA GLU A 133 8.14 -4.72 -29.69
C GLU A 133 7.64 -5.64 -30.82
N GLU A 134 6.70 -6.55 -30.51
CA GLU A 134 6.10 -7.46 -31.49
C GLU A 134 5.05 -6.79 -32.38
N GLU A 135 4.25 -5.84 -31.86
CA GLU A 135 3.26 -5.10 -32.67
C GLU A 135 3.86 -3.97 -33.52
N GLY A 136 5.09 -3.54 -33.21
CA GLY A 136 5.83 -2.52 -33.95
C GLY A 136 6.66 -3.02 -35.14
N SER A 137 6.70 -4.33 -35.41
CA SER A 137 7.56 -4.99 -36.42
C SER A 137 6.83 -5.45 -37.70
#